data_AF-A0A3M1ISE5-F1
#
_entry.id   AF-A0A3M1ISE5-F1
#
_cell.length_a   1.000
_cell.length_b   1.000
_cell.length_c   1.000
_cell.angle_alpha   90.00
_cell.angle_beta   90.00
_cell.angle_gamma   90.00
#
_symmetry.space_group_name_H-M   'P 1'
#
loop_
_entity.id
_entity.type
_entity.pdbx_description
1 polymer ?
#
loop_
_entity_poly.entity_id
_entity_poly.type
_entity_poly.pdbx_seq_one_letter_code
_entity_poly.pdbx_strand_id
1 'polypeptide(L)'
;MYRIALNVAVTQHRRASRRIQLASLSERMQLLSESTDQALQERLQWLRTRISRLKDGDRALVLLYLEDHSYEEIAEITGLSVSNVGTRLSRIKQRLRQ
;
A
#
# COMPACT_ATOMS: atom_id res chain seq x y z
N MET A 1 6.10 3.15 3.23
CA MET A 1 5.21 3.48 2.08
C MET A 1 3.92 2.64 2.04
N TYR A 2 3.78 1.54 2.81
CA TYR A 2 2.46 0.98 3.14
C TYR A 2 1.82 1.67 4.37
N ARG A 3 2.64 2.19 5.29
CA ARG A 3 2.19 3.19 6.29
C ARG A 3 1.43 4.36 5.67
N ILE A 4 1.77 4.82 4.46
CA ILE A 4 1.01 5.91 3.82
C ILE A 4 -0.34 5.39 3.33
N ALA A 5 -0.42 4.23 2.69
CA ALA A 5 -1.70 3.66 2.27
C ALA A 5 -2.63 3.33 3.45
N LEU A 6 -2.08 2.76 4.54
CA LEU A 6 -2.82 2.45 5.76
C LEU A 6 -3.18 3.71 6.55
N ASN A 7 -2.23 4.64 6.74
CA ASN A 7 -2.52 5.93 7.38
C ASN A 7 -3.49 6.76 6.53
N VAL A 8 -3.46 6.65 5.19
CA VAL A 8 -4.45 7.29 4.31
C VAL A 8 -5.80 6.63 4.49
N ALA A 9 -5.91 5.30 4.52
CA ALA A 9 -7.18 4.62 4.81
C ALA A 9 -7.75 5.03 6.19
N VAL A 10 -6.90 5.09 7.22
CA VAL A 10 -7.27 5.54 8.58
C VAL A 10 -7.61 7.04 8.61
N THR A 11 -6.88 7.88 7.86
CA THR A 11 -7.12 9.33 7.79
C THR A 11 -8.38 9.66 7.01
N GLN A 12 -8.68 8.90 5.95
CA GLN A 12 -9.92 8.98 5.17
C GLN A 12 -11.12 8.65 6.05
N HIS A 13 -11.03 7.56 6.82
CA HIS A 13 -12.08 7.19 7.78
C HIS A 13 -12.32 8.31 8.82
N ARG A 14 -11.25 8.91 9.37
CA ARG A 14 -11.33 10.03 10.34
C ARG A 14 -11.77 11.37 9.73
N ARG A 15 -11.58 11.58 8.42
CA ARG A 15 -12.07 12.76 7.68
C ARG A 15 -13.55 12.61 7.30
N ALA A 16 -13.99 11.41 6.92
CA ALA A 16 -15.39 11.11 6.68
C ALA A 16 -16.26 11.40 7.93
N SER A 17 -15.80 11.01 9.12
CA SER A 17 -16.49 11.33 10.39
C SER A 17 -16.54 12.84 10.70
N ARG A 18 -15.57 13.63 10.21
CA ARG A 18 -15.53 15.10 10.40
C ARG A 18 -16.28 15.88 9.32
N ARG A 19 -16.44 15.33 8.11
CA ARG A 19 -17.18 15.95 7.00
C ARG A 19 -18.68 16.04 7.26
N ILE A 20 -19.20 15.21 8.17
CA ILE A 20 -20.60 15.28 8.64
C ILE A 20 -20.91 16.65 9.31
N GLN A 21 -19.91 17.43 9.72
CA GLN A 21 -20.11 18.68 10.49
C GLN A 21 -19.96 20.01 9.70
N LEU A 22 -19.53 20.03 8.44
CA LEU A 22 -19.21 21.28 7.73
C LEU A 22 -19.84 21.34 6.33
N ALA A 23 -21.12 21.70 6.29
CA ALA A 23 -21.89 21.91 5.07
C ALA A 23 -21.89 23.38 4.66
N SER A 24 -21.13 23.72 3.61
CA SER A 24 -21.37 24.83 2.66
C SER A 24 -20.21 25.02 1.68
N LEU A 25 -19.01 24.50 1.98
CA LEU A 25 -17.85 24.43 1.06
C LEU A 25 -17.77 23.09 0.29
N SER A 26 -18.88 22.35 0.26
CA SER A 26 -18.90 20.89 0.20
C SER A 26 -18.75 20.31 -1.21
N GLU A 27 -19.34 20.92 -2.24
CA GLU A 27 -19.49 20.25 -3.55
C GLU A 27 -18.18 20.17 -4.37
N ARG A 28 -17.42 21.26 -4.47
CA ARG A 28 -16.10 21.24 -5.13
C ARG A 28 -15.09 20.37 -4.38
N MET A 29 -15.15 20.37 -3.04
CA MET A 29 -14.34 19.49 -2.20
C MET A 29 -14.78 18.03 -2.29
N GLN A 30 -16.07 17.76 -2.49
CA GLN A 30 -16.61 16.42 -2.74
C GLN A 30 -16.12 15.86 -4.07
N LEU A 31 -16.24 16.61 -5.16
CA LEU A 31 -15.75 16.19 -6.48
C LEU A 31 -14.23 15.97 -6.50
N LEU A 32 -13.45 16.84 -5.85
CA LEU A 32 -12.01 16.66 -5.69
C LEU A 32 -11.68 15.44 -4.80
N SER A 33 -12.47 15.18 -3.76
CA SER A 33 -12.32 13.99 -2.90
C SER A 33 -12.64 12.72 -3.69
N GLU A 34 -13.77 12.68 -4.39
CA GLU A 34 -14.24 11.53 -5.16
C GLU A 34 -13.29 11.19 -6.33
N SER A 35 -12.80 12.21 -7.05
CA SER A 35 -11.77 12.00 -8.08
C SER A 35 -10.43 11.54 -7.50
N THR A 36 -10.03 12.06 -6.33
CA THR A 36 -8.82 11.59 -5.62
C THR A 36 -8.99 10.15 -5.15
N ASP A 37 -10.18 9.79 -4.66
CA ASP A 37 -10.51 8.45 -4.20
C ASP A 37 -10.51 7.46 -5.36
N GLN A 38 -11.05 7.83 -6.52
CA GLN A 38 -11.04 7.02 -7.71
C GLN A 38 -9.61 6.79 -8.24
N ALA A 39 -8.80 7.84 -8.35
CA ALA A 39 -7.40 7.72 -8.76
C ALA A 39 -6.58 6.85 -7.79
N LEU A 40 -6.87 6.94 -6.49
CA LEU A 40 -6.27 6.08 -5.48
C LEU A 40 -6.69 4.62 -5.65
N GLN A 41 -7.98 4.36 -5.89
CA GLN A 41 -8.49 3.00 -6.12
C GLN A 41 -7.89 2.37 -7.37
N GLU A 42 -7.79 3.11 -8.48
CA GLU A 42 -7.15 2.66 -9.71
C GLU A 42 -5.69 2.28 -9.47
N ARG A 43 -4.97 3.11 -8.71
CA ARG A 43 -3.56 2.84 -8.36
C ARG A 43 -3.40 1.63 -7.44
N LEU A 44 -4.31 1.42 -6.50
CA LEU A 44 -4.35 0.23 -5.65
C LEU A 44 -4.66 -1.03 -6.46
N GLN A 45 -5.62 -0.95 -7.39
CA GLN A 45 -6.00 -2.07 -8.25
C GLN A 45 -4.85 -2.45 -9.19
N TRP A 46 -4.17 -1.45 -9.77
CA TRP A 46 -2.97 -1.66 -10.57
C TRP A 46 -1.86 -2.35 -9.76
N LEU A 47 -1.60 -1.89 -8.53
CA LEU A 47 -0.59 -2.48 -7.66
C LEU A 47 -0.93 -3.92 -7.29
N ARG A 48 -2.19 -4.21 -6.91
CA ARG A 48 -2.66 -5.57 -6.62
C ARG A 48 -2.47 -6.50 -7.81
N THR A 49 -2.81 -6.04 -9.01
CA THR A 49 -2.64 -6.82 -10.25
C THR A 49 -1.17 -7.09 -10.57
N ARG A 50 -0.26 -6.16 -10.25
CA ARG A 50 1.17 -6.39 -10.43
C ARG A 50 1.74 -7.35 -9.38
N ILE A 51 1.31 -7.24 -8.13
CA ILE A 51 1.72 -8.15 -7.05
C ILE A 51 1.25 -9.58 -7.33
N SER A 52 0.04 -9.77 -7.89
CA SER A 52 -0.47 -11.12 -8.22
C SER A 52 0.34 -11.81 -9.32
N ARG A 53 1.03 -11.06 -10.19
CA ARG A 53 1.92 -11.57 -11.24
C ARG A 53 3.35 -11.88 -10.76
N LEU A 54 3.66 -11.61 -9.49
CA LEU A 54 4.95 -12.01 -8.92
C LEU A 54 5.01 -13.53 -8.75
N LYS A 55 6.22 -14.08 -8.85
CA LYS A 55 6.49 -15.48 -8.49
C LYS A 55 6.14 -15.68 -7.01
N ASP A 56 5.71 -16.89 -6.64
CA ASP A 56 5.17 -17.16 -5.29
C ASP A 56 6.13 -16.73 -4.17
N GLY A 57 7.42 -16.99 -4.31
CA GLY A 57 8.42 -16.54 -3.33
C GLY A 57 8.62 -15.02 -3.27
N ASP A 58 8.52 -14.31 -4.41
CA ASP A 58 8.56 -12.84 -4.42
C ASP A 58 7.28 -12.24 -3.80
N ARG A 59 6.12 -12.88 -4.07
CA ARG A 59 4.83 -12.48 -3.53
C ARG A 59 4.80 -12.62 -2.01
N ALA A 60 5.29 -13.74 -1.47
CA ALA A 60 5.39 -13.97 -0.04
C ALA A 60 6.25 -12.89 0.67
N LEU A 61 7.42 -12.57 0.11
CA LEU A 61 8.29 -11.51 0.65
C LEU A 61 7.60 -10.15 0.70
N VAL A 62 6.88 -9.80 -0.37
CA VAL A 62 6.11 -8.54 -0.40
C VAL A 62 5.02 -8.57 0.66
N LEU A 63 4.21 -9.62 0.74
CA LEU A 63 3.10 -9.70 1.69
C LEU A 63 3.57 -9.54 3.14
N LEU A 64 4.60 -10.28 3.55
CA LEU A 64 5.17 -10.16 4.90
C LEU A 64 5.67 -8.74 5.20
N TYR A 65 6.34 -8.11 4.23
CA TYR A 65 6.78 -6.72 4.34
C TYR A 65 5.61 -5.72 4.42
N LEU A 66 4.48 -6.02 3.78
CA LEU A 66 3.27 -5.20 3.86
C LEU A 66 2.55 -5.34 5.20
N GLU A 67 2.70 -6.49 5.85
CA GLU A 67 2.24 -6.78 7.22
C GLU A 67 3.16 -6.19 8.30
N ASP A 68 4.11 -5.33 7.91
CA ASP A 68 5.04 -4.60 8.79
C ASP A 68 6.09 -5.49 9.50
N HIS A 69 6.33 -6.71 8.99
CA HIS A 69 7.44 -7.54 9.46
C HIS A 69 8.79 -6.89 9.10
N SER A 70 9.71 -6.91 10.06
CA SER A 70 11.12 -6.55 9.87
C SER A 70 11.83 -7.49 8.91
N TYR A 71 12.99 -7.09 8.40
CA TYR A 71 13.74 -7.95 7.48
C TYR A 71 14.27 -9.21 8.19
N GLU A 72 14.52 -9.09 9.48
CA GLU A 72 14.90 -10.16 10.40
C GLU A 72 13.77 -11.19 10.55
N GLU A 73 12.55 -10.75 10.84
CA GLU A 73 11.38 -11.65 10.96
C GLU A 73 11.05 -12.33 9.62
N ILE A 74 11.15 -11.59 8.50
CA ILE A 74 10.96 -12.17 7.17
C ILE A 74 12.03 -13.22 6.87
N ALA A 75 13.28 -12.97 7.25
CA ALA A 75 14.38 -13.93 7.09
C ALA A 75 14.12 -15.21 7.89
N GLU A 76 13.66 -15.09 9.13
CA GLU A 76 13.29 -16.23 9.98
C GLU A 76 12.13 -17.04 9.40
N ILE A 77 11.05 -16.38 8.97
CA ILE A 77 9.87 -17.04 8.38
C ILE A 77 10.20 -17.75 7.07
N THR A 78 11.04 -17.14 6.23
CA THR A 78 11.31 -17.64 4.86
C THR A 78 12.55 -18.53 4.74
N GLY A 79 13.35 -18.64 5.81
CA GLY A 79 14.64 -19.34 5.79
C GLY A 79 15.71 -18.68 4.91
N LEU A 80 15.52 -17.41 4.53
CA LEU A 80 16.48 -16.62 3.76
C LEU A 80 17.40 -15.83 4.71
N SER A 81 18.56 -15.39 4.21
CA SER A 81 19.34 -14.39 4.95
C SER A 81 18.70 -13.01 4.86
N VAL A 82 18.87 -12.19 5.89
CA VAL A 82 18.39 -10.78 5.94
C VAL A 82 18.86 -9.98 4.72
N SER A 83 20.10 -10.18 4.29
CA SER A 83 20.66 -9.54 3.08
C SER A 83 19.93 -9.97 1.79
N ASN A 84 19.57 -11.26 1.68
CA ASN A 84 18.80 -11.78 0.54
C ASN A 84 17.38 -11.19 0.53
N VAL A 85 16.72 -11.11 1.69
CA VAL A 85 15.41 -10.44 1.85
C VAL A 85 15.49 -8.99 1.36
N GLY A 86 16.46 -8.21 1.86
CA GLY A 86 16.64 -6.81 1.46
C GLY A 86 16.88 -6.64 -0.04
N THR A 87 17.76 -7.46 -0.61
CA THR A 87 18.10 -7.42 -2.05
C THR A 87 16.90 -7.78 -2.92
N ARG A 88 16.17 -8.85 -2.57
CA ARG A 88 14.98 -9.28 -3.32
C ARG A 88 13.86 -8.25 -3.22
N LEU A 89 13.56 -7.74 -2.03
CA LEU A 89 12.58 -6.67 -1.84
C LEU A 89 12.92 -5.41 -2.65
N SER A 90 14.20 -5.04 -2.73
CA SER A 90 14.66 -3.93 -3.56
C SER A 90 14.36 -4.16 -5.06
N ARG A 91 14.72 -5.34 -5.58
CA ARG A 91 14.45 -5.71 -6.99
C ARG A 91 12.94 -5.77 -7.28
N ILE A 92 12.14 -6.32 -6.37
CA ILE A 92 10.68 -6.36 -6.53
C ILE A 92 10.11 -4.95 -6.56
N LYS A 93 10.55 -4.06 -5.64
CA LYS A 93 10.17 -2.65 -5.64
C LYS A 93 10.53 -1.94 -6.95
N GLN A 94 11.69 -2.23 -7.55
CA GLN A 94 12.05 -1.70 -8.87
C GLN A 94 11.11 -2.21 -9.98
N ARG A 95 10.81 -3.51 -10.01
CA ARG A 95 9.88 -4.11 -10.98
C ARG A 95 8.44 -3.59 -10.87
N LEU A 96 8.01 -3.19 -9.67
CA LEU A 96 6.70 -2.58 -9.44
C LEU A 96 6.65 -1.08 -9.75
N ARG A 97 7.80 -0.42 -9.99
CA ARG A 97 7.86 1.00 -10.42
C ARG A 97 7.87 1.16 -11.94
N GLN A 98 8.32 0.13 -12.66
CA GLN A 98 8.16 -0.02 -14.11
C GLN A 98 6.75 -0.55 -14.41
#